data_AF-A0A351AFY0-F1
#
_entry.id   AF-A0A351AFY0-F1
#
_cell.length_a   1.000
_cell.length_b   1.000
_cell.length_c   1.000
_cell.angle_alpha   90.00
_cell.angle_beta   90.00
_cell.angle_gamma   90.00
#
_symmetry.space_group_name_H-M   'P 1'
#
loop_
_entity.id
_entity.type
_entity.pdbx_description
1 polymer ?
#
loop_
_entity_poly.entity_id
_entity_poly.type
_entity_poly.pdbx_seq_one_letter_code
_entity_poly.pdbx_strand_id
1 'polypeptide(L)'
;PRHNVGFDLIELLAARHKVRVRESGSRALFGIGMVAGEPVVLVKPLTFMNRSGEAVGPLAKRWGIAPERILVVADDLDLPLAAVRVRSKGGSGGHNGHKSLVQALGTQEYPRIRIGIGRGEQDTVEHVLDKFHPDERRDVQQALARTADAVECWLRDGMEAAMNRFNGSG
;
A
#
# COMPACT_ATOMS: atom_id res chain seq x y z
N PRO A 1 -7.00 4.22 -12.00
CA PRO A 1 -5.73 5.00 -12.07
C PRO A 1 -4.56 4.13 -11.62
N ARG A 2 -3.36 4.26 -12.19
CA ARG A 2 -2.16 3.56 -11.74
C ARG A 2 -1.88 3.85 -10.26
N HIS A 3 -2.11 5.09 -9.85
CA HIS A 3 -1.99 5.56 -8.47
C HIS A 3 -2.91 4.85 -7.47
N ASN A 4 -3.98 4.22 -7.95
CA ASN A 4 -4.94 3.53 -7.10
C ASN A 4 -4.59 2.04 -6.92
N VAL A 5 -3.41 1.58 -7.36
CA VAL A 5 -2.99 0.18 -7.19
C VAL A 5 -2.99 -0.27 -5.72
N GLY A 6 -2.71 0.65 -4.78
CA GLY A 6 -2.85 0.38 -3.36
C GLY A 6 -4.30 0.11 -2.94
N PHE A 7 -5.28 0.76 -3.55
CA PHE A 7 -6.69 0.53 -3.26
C PHE A 7 -7.18 -0.79 -3.85
N ASP A 8 -6.67 -1.15 -5.02
CA ASP A 8 -6.95 -2.45 -5.67
C ASP A 8 -6.42 -3.60 -4.80
N LEU A 9 -5.25 -3.43 -4.18
CA LEU A 9 -4.74 -4.39 -3.19
C LEU A 9 -5.66 -4.52 -1.98
N ILE A 10 -6.16 -3.40 -1.44
CA ILE A 10 -7.08 -3.44 -0.30
C ILE A 10 -8.37 -4.19 -0.66
N GLU A 11 -8.93 -3.99 -1.87
CA GLU A 11 -10.08 -4.78 -2.33
C GLU A 11 -9.74 -6.27 -2.43
N LEU A 12 -8.56 -6.60 -2.98
CA LEU A 12 -8.12 -7.99 -3.11
C LEU A 12 -8.00 -8.67 -1.74
N LEU A 13 -7.36 -8.03 -0.77
CA LEU A 13 -7.24 -8.55 0.60
C LEU A 13 -8.61 -8.67 1.27
N ALA A 14 -9.46 -7.65 1.11
CA ALA A 14 -10.82 -7.65 1.65
C ALA A 14 -11.65 -8.82 1.09
N ALA A 15 -11.57 -9.06 -0.22
CA ALA A 15 -12.25 -10.18 -0.87
C ALA A 15 -11.70 -11.54 -0.42
N ARG A 16 -10.37 -11.72 -0.41
CA ARG A 16 -9.71 -12.98 0.01
C ARG A 16 -10.09 -13.39 1.43
N HIS A 17 -10.12 -12.42 2.33
CA HIS A 17 -10.31 -12.64 3.77
C HIS A 17 -11.72 -12.31 4.27
N LYS A 18 -12.66 -12.04 3.34
CA LYS A 18 -14.07 -11.72 3.64
C LYS A 18 -14.24 -10.52 4.59
N VAL A 19 -13.33 -9.55 4.52
CA VAL A 19 -13.40 -8.31 5.29
C VAL A 19 -14.28 -7.29 4.55
N ARG A 20 -15.20 -6.64 5.26
CA ARG A 20 -16.06 -5.60 4.66
C ARG A 20 -15.45 -4.23 4.93
N VAL A 21 -14.96 -3.57 3.88
CA VAL A 21 -14.47 -2.17 3.93
C VAL A 21 -15.64 -1.23 3.65
N ARG A 22 -16.40 -0.88 4.70
CA ARG A 22 -17.62 -0.05 4.58
C ARG A 22 -17.71 1.06 5.61
N GLU A 23 -16.90 1.00 6.66
CA GLU A 23 -16.90 2.03 7.69
C GLU A 23 -16.26 3.30 7.13
N SER A 24 -16.86 4.45 7.44
CA SER A 24 -16.34 5.75 7.03
C SER A 24 -16.00 6.59 8.25
N GLY A 25 -14.82 7.19 8.25
CA GLY A 25 -14.38 8.06 9.34
C GLY A 25 -12.95 8.54 9.13
N SER A 26 -12.57 9.64 9.77
CA SER A 26 -11.22 10.22 9.64
C SER A 26 -10.77 10.38 8.18
N ARG A 27 -11.68 10.80 7.28
CA ARG A 27 -11.40 10.96 5.85
C ARG A 27 -10.88 9.68 5.18
N ALA A 28 -11.34 8.51 5.61
CA ALA A 28 -11.02 7.20 5.03
C ALA A 28 -12.24 6.29 4.98
N LEU A 29 -12.20 5.31 4.07
CA LEU A 29 -12.97 4.06 4.18
C LEU A 29 -12.10 3.01 4.84
N PHE A 30 -12.67 2.24 5.76
CA PHE A 30 -11.95 1.15 6.39
C PHE A 30 -12.85 -0.04 6.72
N GLY A 31 -12.20 -1.18 6.98
CA GLY A 31 -12.83 -2.41 7.41
C GLY A 31 -11.96 -3.11 8.44
N ILE A 32 -12.59 -3.70 9.45
CA ILE A 32 -11.89 -4.47 10.49
C ILE A 32 -12.19 -5.95 10.24
N GLY A 33 -11.15 -6.78 10.32
CA GLY A 33 -11.31 -8.21 10.14
C GLY A 33 -10.01 -8.96 10.41
N MET A 34 -9.98 -10.22 9.99
CA MET A 34 -8.82 -11.09 10.14
C MET A 34 -8.14 -11.24 8.80
N VAL A 35 -6.81 -11.07 8.72
CA VAL A 35 -6.01 -11.40 7.54
C VAL A 35 -4.88 -12.31 7.99
N ALA A 36 -4.78 -13.49 7.38
CA ALA A 36 -3.77 -14.49 7.72
C ALA A 36 -3.72 -14.87 9.22
N GLY A 37 -4.84 -14.79 9.93
CA GLY A 37 -4.95 -15.11 11.36
C GLY A 37 -4.73 -13.92 12.30
N GLU A 38 -4.37 -12.74 11.77
CA GLU A 38 -4.12 -11.53 12.56
C GLU A 38 -5.27 -10.51 12.45
N PRO A 39 -5.66 -9.83 13.55
CA PRO A 39 -6.63 -8.75 13.50
C PRO A 39 -6.02 -7.53 12.81
N VAL A 40 -6.67 -7.07 11.74
CA VAL A 40 -6.21 -5.94 10.93
C VAL A 40 -7.30 -4.92 10.69
N VAL A 41 -6.87 -3.69 10.42
CA VAL A 41 -7.73 -2.65 9.85
C VAL A 41 -7.23 -2.35 8.44
N LEU A 42 -8.05 -2.65 7.43
CA LEU A 42 -7.78 -2.29 6.04
C LEU A 42 -8.29 -0.87 5.81
N VAL A 43 -7.43 0.03 5.32
CA VAL A 43 -7.71 1.47 5.23
C VAL A 43 -7.48 1.98 3.81
N LYS A 44 -8.42 2.79 3.31
CA LYS A 44 -8.34 3.58 2.09
C LYS A 44 -8.53 5.07 2.42
N PRO A 45 -7.46 5.87 2.49
CA PRO A 45 -7.58 7.31 2.67
C PRO A 45 -8.39 7.93 1.52
N LEU A 46 -9.46 8.66 1.83
CA LEU A 46 -10.26 9.41 0.85
C LEU A 46 -9.77 10.85 0.64
N THR A 47 -8.59 11.16 1.16
CA THR A 47 -7.93 12.46 0.96
C THR A 47 -7.21 12.49 -0.39
N PHE A 48 -6.76 13.69 -0.80
CA PHE A 48 -5.70 13.76 -1.82
C PHE A 48 -4.44 13.04 -1.36
N MET A 49 -3.64 12.53 -2.29
CA MET A 49 -2.44 11.74 -1.97
C MET A 49 -1.45 12.51 -1.08
N ASN A 50 -1.25 13.81 -1.33
CA ASN A 50 -0.39 14.66 -0.48
C ASN A 50 -0.96 14.91 0.94
N ARG A 51 -2.15 14.39 1.25
CA ARG A 51 -2.83 14.52 2.54
C ARG A 51 -3.18 13.17 3.17
N SER A 52 -2.65 12.05 2.67
CA SER A 52 -2.93 10.71 3.22
C SER A 52 -2.65 10.59 4.72
N GLY A 53 -1.68 11.33 5.25
CA GLY A 53 -1.38 11.37 6.68
C GLY A 53 -2.51 11.95 7.54
N GLU A 54 -3.34 12.85 6.99
CA GLU A 54 -4.51 13.42 7.69
C GLU A 54 -5.58 12.36 7.97
N ALA A 55 -5.58 11.26 7.21
CA ALA A 55 -6.46 10.13 7.46
C ALA A 55 -5.80 9.07 8.35
N VAL A 56 -4.56 8.69 8.02
CA VAL A 56 -3.87 7.59 8.71
C VAL A 56 -3.50 7.96 10.15
N GLY A 57 -3.03 9.18 10.41
CA GLY A 57 -2.60 9.62 11.74
C GLY A 57 -3.72 9.51 12.80
N PRO A 58 -4.91 10.11 12.57
CA PRO A 58 -6.04 9.98 13.49
C PRO A 58 -6.51 8.55 13.70
N LEU A 59 -6.49 7.71 12.66
CA LEU A 59 -6.85 6.29 12.77
C LEU A 59 -5.83 5.51 13.61
N ALA A 60 -4.53 5.72 13.38
CA ALA A 60 -3.48 5.10 14.17
C ALA A 60 -3.61 5.47 15.65
N LYS A 61 -3.86 6.75 15.96
CA LYS A 61 -4.10 7.23 17.32
C LYS A 61 -5.36 6.62 17.94
N ARG A 62 -6.47 6.52 17.18
CA ARG A 62 -7.74 5.95 17.65
C ARG A 62 -7.59 4.52 18.15
N TRP A 63 -6.79 3.71 17.46
CA TRP A 63 -6.59 2.30 17.80
C TRP A 63 -5.27 2.01 18.53
N GLY A 64 -4.48 3.04 18.87
CA GLY A 64 -3.19 2.87 19.55
C GLY A 64 -2.18 2.05 18.74
N ILE A 65 -2.21 2.16 17.41
CA ILE A 65 -1.34 1.39 16.50
C ILE A 65 -0.01 2.15 16.33
N ALA A 66 1.09 1.52 16.73
CA ALA A 66 2.44 2.04 16.53
C ALA A 66 2.84 2.04 15.03
N PRO A 67 3.66 2.99 14.55
CA PRO A 67 4.06 3.09 13.14
C PRO A 67 4.64 1.80 12.53
N GLU A 68 5.36 1.01 13.32
CA GLU A 68 5.97 -0.26 12.91
C GLU A 68 4.91 -1.34 12.57
N ARG A 69 3.67 -1.15 13.04
CA ARG A 69 2.51 -2.00 12.74
C ARG A 69 1.63 -1.42 11.62
N ILE A 70 2.05 -0.33 10.97
CA ILE A 70 1.33 0.30 9.85
C ILE A 70 2.06 -0.03 8.56
N LEU A 71 1.53 -1.00 7.80
CA LEU A 71 2.02 -1.29 6.46
C LEU A 71 1.37 -0.37 5.43
N VAL A 72 2.19 0.37 4.69
CA VAL A 72 1.72 1.27 3.62
C VAL A 72 2.03 0.66 2.26
N VAL A 73 1.03 0.61 1.38
CA VAL A 73 1.23 0.18 -0.02
C VAL A 73 0.96 1.33 -0.97
N ALA A 74 1.92 1.60 -1.86
CA ALA A 74 1.86 2.68 -2.83
C ALA A 74 2.46 2.25 -4.18
N ASP A 75 2.07 2.95 -5.23
CA ASP A 75 2.72 2.90 -6.53
C ASP A 75 4.13 3.51 -6.49
N ASP A 76 4.99 3.07 -7.40
CA ASP A 76 6.35 3.57 -7.57
C ASP A 76 6.70 3.64 -9.05
N LEU A 77 7.01 4.85 -9.52
CA LEU A 77 7.37 5.14 -10.92
C LEU A 77 8.78 4.69 -11.27
N ASP A 78 9.66 4.60 -10.27
CA ASP A 78 11.06 4.22 -10.47
C ASP A 78 11.25 2.69 -10.46
N LEU A 79 10.18 1.94 -10.16
CA LEU A 79 10.15 0.49 -10.29
C LEU A 79 9.55 0.07 -11.65
N PRO A 80 10.13 -0.94 -12.33
CA PRO A 80 9.54 -1.52 -13.53
C PRO A 80 8.08 -1.94 -13.28
N LEU A 81 7.25 -1.89 -14.32
CA LEU A 81 5.86 -2.33 -14.24
C LEU A 81 5.78 -3.73 -13.59
N ALA A 82 4.84 -3.90 -12.67
CA ALA A 82 4.58 -5.13 -11.92
C ALA A 82 5.70 -5.58 -10.95
N ALA A 83 6.81 -4.85 -10.84
CA ALA A 83 7.82 -5.13 -9.82
C ALA A 83 7.25 -4.87 -8.41
N VAL A 84 7.53 -5.76 -7.46
CA VAL A 84 7.10 -5.61 -6.06
C VAL A 84 8.34 -5.47 -5.19
N ARG A 85 8.39 -4.42 -4.37
CA ARG A 85 9.51 -4.15 -3.47
C ARG A 85 9.01 -3.93 -2.04
N VAL A 86 9.38 -4.84 -1.15
CA VAL A 86 9.06 -4.83 0.28
C VAL A 86 10.20 -4.16 1.06
N ARG A 87 9.84 -3.28 2.00
CA ARG A 87 10.77 -2.56 2.87
C ARG A 87 10.24 -2.52 4.31
N SER A 88 11.12 -2.71 5.27
CA SER A 88 10.84 -2.44 6.68
C SER A 88 10.70 -0.94 6.99
N LYS A 89 11.37 -0.08 6.20
CA LYS A 89 11.37 1.38 6.35
C LYS A 89 11.99 2.10 5.14
N GLY A 90 11.95 3.44 5.14
CA GLY A 90 12.69 4.25 4.17
C GLY A 90 12.24 5.71 4.05
N GLY A 91 12.98 6.50 3.28
CA GLY A 91 12.61 7.87 2.94
C GLY A 91 11.36 7.95 2.05
N SER A 92 10.84 9.15 1.83
CA SER A 92 9.66 9.35 0.98
C SER A 92 9.92 9.11 -0.51
N GLY A 93 11.18 9.17 -0.97
CA GLY A 93 11.53 8.99 -2.38
C GLY A 93 10.83 10.01 -3.30
N GLY A 94 10.52 11.20 -2.79
CA GLY A 94 9.73 12.19 -3.52
C GLY A 94 8.21 11.98 -3.50
N HIS A 95 7.73 10.79 -3.13
CA HIS A 95 6.30 10.45 -3.10
C HIS A 95 5.51 11.27 -2.06
N ASN A 96 4.54 12.05 -2.53
CA ASN A 96 3.81 13.01 -1.69
C ASN A 96 2.97 12.34 -0.59
N GLY A 97 2.45 11.14 -0.83
CA GLY A 97 1.76 10.36 0.20
C GLY A 97 2.68 9.95 1.35
N HIS A 98 3.92 9.54 1.02
CA HIS A 98 4.89 9.18 2.06
C HIS A 98 5.35 10.41 2.85
N LYS A 99 5.52 11.57 2.20
CA LYS A 99 5.80 12.84 2.91
C LYS A 99 4.69 13.17 3.92
N SER A 100 3.43 13.05 3.49
CA SER A 100 2.26 13.28 4.36
C SER A 100 2.21 12.31 5.55
N LEU A 101 2.48 11.02 5.31
CA LEU A 101 2.52 10.01 6.36
C LEU A 101 3.64 10.25 7.37
N VAL A 102 4.84 10.63 6.92
CA VAL A 102 5.95 10.95 7.83
C VAL A 102 5.60 12.13 8.73
N GLN A 103 4.95 13.17 8.18
CA GLN A 103 4.49 14.31 8.97
C GLN A 103 3.44 13.90 10.02
N ALA A 104 2.51 13.01 9.66
CA ALA A 104 1.43 12.59 10.56
C ALA A 104 1.87 11.56 11.61
N LEU A 105 2.79 10.66 11.27
CA LEU A 105 3.29 9.59 12.14
C LEU A 105 4.52 10.02 12.95
N GLY A 106 5.18 11.12 12.57
CA GLY A 106 6.40 11.61 13.22
C GLY A 106 7.64 10.76 12.97
N THR A 107 7.58 9.79 12.06
CA THR A 107 8.67 8.85 11.81
C THR A 107 8.66 8.32 10.36
N GLN A 108 9.82 7.81 9.91
CA GLN A 108 9.99 7.06 8.67
C GLN A 108 10.06 5.54 8.91
N GLU A 109 10.02 5.12 10.17
CA GLU A 109 10.15 3.74 10.65
C GLU A 109 8.82 2.99 10.57
N TYR A 110 8.24 2.93 9.37
CA TYR A 110 7.05 2.12 9.10
C TYR A 110 7.25 1.26 7.84
N PRO A 111 6.76 0.01 7.87
CA PRO A 111 6.90 -0.90 6.75
C PRO A 111 6.12 -0.42 5.53
N ARG A 112 6.62 -0.75 4.35
CA ARG A 112 5.99 -0.39 3.09
C ARG A 112 6.24 -1.41 1.99
N ILE A 113 5.25 -1.55 1.11
CA ILE A 113 5.39 -2.27 -0.16
C ILE A 113 5.17 -1.29 -1.29
N ARG A 114 6.05 -1.34 -2.28
CA ARG A 114 5.97 -0.52 -3.48
C ARG A 114 5.66 -1.41 -4.66
N ILE A 115 4.67 -1.00 -5.45
CA ILE A 115 4.25 -1.69 -6.67
C ILE A 115 4.68 -0.82 -7.85
N GLY A 116 5.54 -1.37 -8.70
CA GLY A 116 6.05 -0.68 -9.86
C GLY A 116 4.97 -0.48 -10.91
N ILE A 117 4.81 0.77 -11.32
CA ILE A 117 3.88 1.17 -12.38
C ILE A 117 4.58 1.55 -13.68
N GLY A 118 5.92 1.51 -13.67
CA GLY A 118 6.76 1.98 -14.76
C GLY A 118 6.78 3.50 -14.85
N ARG A 119 7.73 4.01 -15.65
CA ARG A 119 7.76 5.42 -16.03
C ARG A 119 7.23 5.55 -17.45
N GLY A 120 6.17 6.33 -17.63
CA GLY A 120 5.69 6.70 -18.97
C GLY A 120 6.56 7.77 -19.62
N GLU A 121 6.34 7.99 -20.92
CA GLU A 121 6.98 9.08 -21.68
C GLU A 121 6.34 10.45 -21.40
N GLN A 122 5.13 10.46 -20.84
CA GLN A 122 4.34 11.66 -20.52
C GLN A 122 4.69 12.27 -19.16
N ASP A 123 4.01 13.37 -18.80
CA ASP A 123 4.13 14.00 -17.49
C ASP A 123 3.80 13.00 -16.36
N THR A 124 4.54 13.12 -15.26
CA THR A 124 4.43 12.21 -14.10
C THR A 124 3.02 12.20 -13.51
N VAL A 125 2.36 13.36 -13.42
CA VAL A 125 1.01 13.48 -12.85
C VAL A 125 -0.02 12.82 -13.76
N GLU A 126 0.10 13.03 -15.07
CA GLU A 126 -0.79 12.40 -16.06
C GLU A 126 -0.64 10.87 -16.03
N HIS A 127 0.60 10.38 -16.01
CA HIS A 127 0.89 8.95 -15.98
C HIS A 127 0.29 8.22 -14.78
N VAL A 128 0.39 8.77 -13.57
CA VAL A 128 -0.16 8.12 -12.38
C VAL A 128 -1.70 8.14 -12.36
N LEU A 129 -2.33 9.13 -12.99
CA LEU A 129 -3.78 9.27 -13.06
C LEU A 129 -4.42 8.38 -14.14
N ASP A 130 -3.66 7.99 -15.16
CA ASP A 130 -4.10 7.10 -16.23
C ASP A 130 -4.47 5.69 -15.76
N LYS A 131 -5.21 4.96 -16.58
CA LYS A 131 -5.52 3.54 -16.36
C LYS A 131 -4.42 2.67 -16.99
N PHE A 132 -4.21 1.48 -16.42
CA PHE A 132 -3.38 0.46 -17.07
C PHE A 132 -4.00 0.04 -18.42
N HIS A 133 -3.15 -0.06 -19.44
CA HIS A 133 -3.48 -0.60 -20.75
C HIS A 133 -3.93 -2.07 -20.60
N PRO A 134 -4.84 -2.57 -21.44
CA PRO A 134 -5.27 -3.98 -21.40
C PRO A 134 -4.13 -4.98 -21.31
N ASP A 135 -3.03 -4.74 -22.03
CA ASP A 135 -1.86 -5.64 -22.06
C ASP A 135 -1.08 -5.64 -20.74
N GLU A 136 -1.13 -4.56 -19.97
CA GLU A 136 -0.47 -4.44 -18.66
C GLU A 136 -1.30 -5.08 -17.54
N ARG A 137 -2.62 -5.25 -17.74
CA ARG A 137 -3.54 -5.67 -16.66
C ARG A 137 -3.16 -7.01 -16.09
N ARG A 138 -2.70 -7.95 -16.92
CA ARG A 138 -2.30 -9.29 -16.46
C ARG A 138 -1.13 -9.21 -15.50
N ASP A 139 -0.13 -8.42 -15.83
CA ASP A 139 1.08 -8.27 -15.02
C ASP A 139 0.78 -7.54 -13.71
N VAL A 140 -0.05 -6.49 -13.77
CA VAL A 140 -0.52 -5.77 -12.58
C VAL A 140 -1.35 -6.68 -11.66
N GLN A 141 -2.22 -7.52 -12.21
CA GLN A 141 -2.97 -8.50 -11.40
C GLN A 141 -2.06 -9.51 -10.72
N GLN A 142 -1.01 -9.97 -11.39
CA GLN A 142 0.00 -10.84 -10.77
C GLN A 142 0.78 -10.10 -9.68
N ALA A 143 1.16 -8.84 -9.91
CA ALA A 143 1.82 -8.01 -8.91
C ALA A 143 0.92 -7.79 -7.67
N LEU A 144 -0.38 -7.54 -7.87
CA LEU A 144 -1.35 -7.43 -6.78
C LEU A 144 -1.49 -8.73 -6.00
N ALA A 145 -1.59 -9.87 -6.68
CA ALA A 145 -1.64 -11.19 -6.02
C ALA A 145 -0.36 -11.45 -5.21
N ARG A 146 0.81 -11.22 -5.81
CA ARG A 146 2.12 -11.34 -5.14
C ARG A 146 2.25 -10.39 -3.96
N THR A 147 1.73 -9.18 -4.08
CA THR A 147 1.73 -8.20 -2.99
C THR A 147 0.81 -8.63 -1.85
N ALA A 148 -0.39 -9.17 -2.14
CA ALA A 148 -1.27 -9.72 -1.11
C ALA A 148 -0.59 -10.87 -0.36
N ASP A 149 0.11 -11.77 -1.08
CA ASP A 149 0.89 -12.85 -0.46
C ASP A 149 2.04 -12.30 0.42
N ALA A 150 2.65 -11.18 0.03
CA ALA A 150 3.66 -10.50 0.83
C ALA A 150 3.09 -9.88 2.11
N VAL A 151 1.89 -9.30 2.06
CA VAL A 151 1.17 -8.81 3.26
C VAL A 151 0.88 -9.97 4.20
N GLU A 152 0.37 -11.08 3.68
CA GLU A 152 0.06 -12.26 4.49
C GLU A 152 1.33 -12.90 5.11
N CYS A 153 2.43 -12.94 4.37
CA CYS A 153 3.72 -13.40 4.87
C CYS A 153 4.27 -12.45 5.95
N TRP A 154 4.15 -11.14 5.78
CA TRP A 154 4.54 -10.20 6.83
C TRP A 154 3.77 -10.43 8.13
N LEU A 155 2.46 -10.65 8.04
CA LEU A 155 1.60 -10.89 9.21
C LEU A 155 1.95 -12.21 9.92
N ARG A 156 2.24 -13.28 9.18
CA ARG A 156 2.54 -14.60 9.76
C ARG A 156 3.99 -14.78 10.19
N ASP A 157 4.91 -14.37 9.34
CA ASP A 157 6.33 -14.77 9.37
C ASP A 157 7.27 -13.57 9.63
N GLY A 158 6.72 -12.35 9.65
CA GLY A 158 7.46 -11.12 9.89
C GLY A 158 8.07 -10.48 8.64
N MET A 159 8.58 -9.25 8.82
CA MET A 159 9.03 -8.39 7.73
C MET A 159 10.29 -8.92 7.04
N GLU A 160 11.19 -9.56 7.78
CA GLU A 160 12.41 -10.15 7.21
C GLU A 160 12.07 -11.29 6.23
N ALA A 161 11.18 -12.21 6.63
CA ALA A 161 10.71 -13.29 5.77
C ALA A 161 10.01 -12.75 4.51
N ALA A 162 9.13 -11.75 4.68
CA ALA A 162 8.46 -11.09 3.57
C ALA A 162 9.47 -10.42 2.61
N MET A 163 10.50 -9.75 3.14
CA MET A 163 11.54 -9.17 2.30
C MET A 163 12.32 -10.24 1.55
N ASN A 164 12.78 -11.30 2.21
CA ASN A 164 13.59 -12.35 1.57
C ASN A 164 12.82 -13.07 0.46
N ARG A 165 11.52 -13.33 0.67
CA ARG A 165 10.68 -14.07 -0.27
C ARG A 165 10.21 -13.24 -1.47
N PHE A 166 9.90 -11.95 -1.27
CA PHE A 166 9.23 -11.13 -2.28
C PHE A 166 10.11 -10.07 -2.92
N ASN A 167 11.31 -9.82 -2.40
CA ASN A 167 12.28 -8.93 -3.05
C ASN A 167 13.20 -9.64 -4.04
N GLY A 168 13.31 -10.96 -3.98
CA GLY A 168 14.07 -11.78 -4.93
C GLY A 168 13.22 -12.15 -6.15
N SER A 169 13.89 -12.16 -7.30
CA SER A 169 13.41 -12.63 -8.61
C SER A 169 12.31 -11.78 -9.27
N GLY A 170 12.78 -10.71 -9.90
CA GLY A 170 12.38 -10.23 -11.21
C GLY A 170 13.66 -9.82 -11.92
#